data_AF-A0A522TF95-F1
#
_entry.id   AF-A0A522TF95-F1
#
_cell.length_a   1.000
_cell.length_b   1.000
_cell.length_c   1.000
_cell.angle_alpha   90.00
_cell.angle_beta   90.00
_cell.angle_gamma   90.00
#
_symmetry.space_group_name_H-M   'P 1'
#
loop_
_entity.id
_entity.type
_entity.pdbx_description
1 polymer ?
#
loop_
_entity_poly.entity_id
_entity_poly.type
_entity_poly.pdbx_seq_one_letter_code
_entity_poly.pdbx_strand_id
1 'polypeptide(L)' 'MTMHVDRDELETLRTHLLQMGPDYCGASEVIRAFLGLHGYGISPAAAHDAAVEFGRQGCSLDSITRALDSAAAVN' A
#
# COMPACT_ATOMS: atom_id res chain seq x y z
N MET A 1 14.83 -2.22 0.81
CA MET A 1 14.77 -3.33 1.78
C MET A 1 13.60 -4.16 1.35
N THR A 2 13.80 -5.25 0.60
CA THR A 2 12.72 -5.90 -0.14
C THR A 2 11.69 -6.50 0.82
N MET A 3 10.50 -5.91 0.87
CA MET A 3 9.38 -6.39 1.68
C MET A 3 8.97 -7.80 1.21
N HIS A 4 9.01 -8.79 2.10
CA HIS A 4 8.59 -10.17 1.77
C HIS A 4 7.12 -10.36 2.13
N VAL A 5 6.26 -9.92 1.22
CA VAL A 5 4.80 -10.08 1.33
C VAL A 5 4.36 -11.24 0.45
N ASP A 6 3.47 -12.08 0.96
CA ASP A 6 2.91 -13.16 0.16
C ASP A 6 2.05 -12.60 -0.97
N ARG A 7 2.00 -13.30 -2.11
CA ARG A 7 1.23 -12.84 -3.28
C ARG A 7 -0.25 -12.76 -2.96
N ASP A 8 -0.76 -13.71 -2.18
CA ASP A 8 -2.18 -13.76 -1.80
C ASP A 8 -2.60 -12.55 -0.94
N GLU A 9 -1.72 -12.12 -0.05
CA GLU A 9 -1.91 -10.90 0.75
C GLU A 9 -1.92 -9.64 -0.12
N LEU A 10 -1.02 -9.55 -1.10
CA LEU A 10 -0.99 -8.44 -2.06
C LEU A 10 -2.25 -8.40 -2.94
N GLU A 11 -2.77 -9.56 -3.35
CA GLU A 11 -4.02 -9.65 -4.10
C GLU A 11 -5.23 -9.25 -3.27
N THR A 12 -5.24 -9.62 -1.99
CA THR A 12 -6.27 -9.21 -1.04
C THR A 12 -6.24 -7.69 -0.83
N LEU A 13 -5.05 -7.12 -0.58
CA LEU A 13 -4.86 -5.68 -0.44
C LEU A 13 -5.32 -4.93 -1.70
N ARG A 14 -4.89 -5.40 -2.87
CA ARG A 14 -5.31 -4.86 -4.18
C ARG A 14 -6.82 -4.83 -4.33
N THR A 15 -7.47 -5.94 -4.00
CA THR A 15 -8.93 -6.05 -4.09
C THR A 15 -9.60 -5.07 -3.15
N HIS A 16 -9.11 -4.95 -1.92
CA HIS A 16 -9.61 -3.97 -0.95
C HIS A 16 -9.48 -2.53 -1.45
N LEU A 17 -8.30 -2.17 -1.98
CA LEU A 17 -8.04 -0.84 -2.53
C LEU A 17 -8.92 -0.53 -3.75
N LEU A 18 -9.12 -1.50 -4.64
CA LEU A 18 -10.02 -1.37 -5.78
C LEU A 18 -11.48 -1.22 -5.36
N GLN A 19 -11.92 -1.92 -4.30
CA GLN A 19 -13.28 -1.80 -3.77
C GLN A 19 -13.54 -0.45 -3.09
N MET A 20 -12.51 0.16 -2.49
CA MET A 20 -12.61 1.50 -1.89
C MET A 20 -12.72 2.61 -2.95
N GLY A 21 -12.29 2.38 -4.17
CA GLY A 21 -12.41 3.35 -5.27
C GLY A 21 -11.60 4.63 -4.98
N PRO A 22 -12.15 5.83 -5.24
CA PRO A 22 -11.43 7.10 -5.05
C PRO A 22 -11.27 7.53 -3.57
N ASP A 23 -11.46 6.62 -2.61
CA ASP A 23 -11.29 6.91 -1.18
C ASP A 23 -9.82 6.80 -0.75
N TYR A 24 -9.04 7.85 -1.04
CA TYR A 24 -7.60 7.89 -0.73
C TYR A 24 -7.31 7.88 0.77
N CYS A 25 -8.21 8.44 1.59
CA CYS A 25 -8.06 8.44 3.05
C CYS A 25 -8.15 7.03 3.62
N GLY A 26 -9.20 6.28 3.30
CA GLY A 26 -9.36 4.88 3.70
C GLY A 26 -8.26 3.99 3.13
N ALA A 27 -7.90 4.20 1.86
CA ALA A 27 -6.77 3.51 1.24
C ALA A 27 -5.45 3.71 2.01
N SER A 28 -5.18 4.93 2.48
CA SER A 28 -3.98 5.21 3.27
C SER A 28 -3.97 4.49 4.63
N GLU A 29 -5.11 4.41 5.32
CA GLU A 29 -5.22 3.66 6.59
C GLU A 29 -5.04 2.16 6.36
N VAL A 30 -5.63 1.61 5.29
CA VAL A 30 -5.46 0.19 4.94
C VAL A 30 -4.00 -0.13 4.61
N ILE A 31 -3.32 0.71 3.82
CA ILE A 31 -1.89 0.58 3.53
C ILE A 31 -1.05 0.65 4.81
N ARG A 32 -1.36 1.60 5.71
CA ARG A 32 -0.64 1.75 6.97
C ARG A 32 -0.86 0.57 7.91
N ALA A 33 -2.09 0.06 8.01
CA ALA A 33 -2.41 -1.13 8.80
C ALA A 33 -1.72 -2.38 8.25
N PHE A 34 -1.69 -2.54 6.92
CA PHE A 34 -1.01 -3.63 6.23
C PHE A 34 0.49 -3.62 6.51
N LEU A 35 1.15 -2.48 6.34
CA LEU A 35 2.57 -2.33 6.62
C LEU A 35 2.88 -2.54 8.11
N GLY A 36 2.00 -2.06 8.99
CA GLY A 36 2.10 -2.28 10.44
C GLY A 36 2.01 -3.76 10.84
N LEU A 37 1.14 -4.55 10.20
CA LEU A 37 1.06 -6.01 10.38
C LEU A 37 2.37 -6.71 9.99
N HIS A 38 3.06 -6.17 8.98
CA HIS A 38 4.35 -6.67 8.49
C HIS A 38 5.56 -6.08 9.25
N GLY A 39 5.33 -5.30 10.32
CA GLY A 39 6.38 -4.71 11.15
C GLY A 39 7.00 -3.42 10.60
N TYR A 40 6.43 -2.86 9.54
CA TYR A 40 6.85 -1.59 8.95
C TYR A 40 5.98 -0.46 9.50
N GLY A 41 6.56 0.33 10.41
CA GLY A 41 5.97 1.60 10.82
C GLY A 41 6.14 2.62 9.72
N ILE A 42 5.04 3.16 9.18
CA ILE A 42 5.09 4.24 8.19
C ILE A 42 4.34 5.47 8.67
N SER A 43 4.81 6.64 8.25
CA SER A 43 4.13 7.90 8.53
C SER A 43 2.81 8.01 7.75
N PRO A 44 1.78 8.67 8.30
CA PRO A 44 0.50 8.86 7.60
C PRO A 44 0.64 9.59 6.25
N ALA A 45 1.62 10.49 6.13
CA ALA A 45 1.93 11.15 4.86
C ALA A 45 2.43 10.15 3.80
N ALA A 46 3.32 9.21 4.18
CA ALA A 46 3.82 8.18 3.28
C ALA A 46 2.71 7.21 2.84
N ALA A 47 1.78 6.89 3.76
CA ALA A 47 0.63 6.05 3.45
C ALA A 47 -0.32 6.71 2.44
N HIS A 48 -0.54 8.02 2.58
CA HIS A 48 -1.35 8.79 1.65
C HIS A 48 -0.68 8.91 0.28
N ASP A 49 0.62 9.19 0.25
CA ASP A 49 1.38 9.28 -1.00
C ASP A 49 1.33 7.96 -1.78
N ALA A 50 1.51 6.83 -1.08
CA ALA A 50 1.29 5.51 -1.64
C ALA A 50 -0.12 5.37 -2.21
N ALA A 51 -1.18 5.67 -1.44
CA ALA A 51 -2.57 5.57 -1.91
C ALA A 51 -2.85 6.37 -3.20
N VAL A 52 -2.24 7.56 -3.33
CA VAL A 52 -2.31 8.37 -4.55
C VAL A 52 -1.56 7.71 -5.71
N GLU A 53 -0.37 7.18 -5.44
CA GLU A 53 0.46 6.44 -6.41
C GLU A 53 -0.26 5.19 -6.92
N PHE A 54 -0.97 4.45 -6.05
CA PHE A 54 -1.84 3.32 -6.39
C PHE A 54 -2.94 3.71 -7.38
N GLY A 55 -3.58 4.87 -7.15
CA GLY A 55 -4.60 5.40 -8.05
C GLY A 55 -4.03 5.84 -9.41
N ARG A 56 -2.77 6.29 -9.46
CA ARG A 56 -2.10 6.76 -10.68
C ARG A 56 -1.48 5.67 -11.54
N GLN A 57 -0.79 4.70 -10.94
CA GLN A 57 0.01 3.70 -11.67
C GLN A 57 -0.81 2.46 -12.08
N GLY A 58 -2.09 2.42 -11.72
CA GLY A 58 -2.95 1.27 -11.93
C GLY A 58 -2.65 0.17 -10.90
N CYS A 59 -3.70 -0.55 -10.51
CA CYS A 59 -3.66 -1.57 -9.46
C CYS A 59 -2.98 -2.89 -9.92
N SER A 60 -1.80 -2.81 -10.52
CA SER A 60 -0.98 -3.99 -10.88
C SER A 60 -0.14 -4.42 -9.68
N LEU A 61 -0.05 -5.72 -9.39
CA LEU A 61 0.68 -6.24 -8.22
C LEU A 61 2.12 -5.73 -8.07
N ASP A 62 2.82 -5.53 -9.19
CA ASP A 62 4.17 -4.96 -9.18
C ASP A 62 4.18 -3.50 -8.69
N SER A 63 3.28 -2.66 -9.21
CA SER A 63 3.08 -1.27 -8.77
C SER A 63 2.72 -1.18 -7.29
N ILE A 64 1.87 -2.10 -6.82
CA ILE A 64 1.47 -2.22 -5.41
C ILE A 64 2.68 -2.50 -4.54
N THR A 65 3.44 -3.53 -4.88
CA THR A 65 4.63 -3.94 -4.12
C THR A 65 5.65 -2.81 -4.08
N ARG A 66 5.86 -2.13 -5.20
CA ARG A 66 6.78 -1.00 -5.30
C ARG A 66 6.33 0.21 -4.47
N ALA A 67 5.04 0.54 -4.50
CA ALA A 67 4.48 1.62 -3.69
C ALA A 67 4.63 1.33 -2.19
N LEU A 68 4.41 0.09 -1.77
CA LEU A 68 4.60 -0.35 -0.39
C LEU A 68 6.08 -0.32 0.03
N ASP A 69 6.99 -0.84 -0.79
CA ASP A 69 8.44 -0.82 -0.52
C ASP A 69 8.95 0.63 -0.41
N SER A 70 8.49 1.50 -1.31
CA SER A 70 8.80 2.93 -1.26
C SER A 70 8.25 3.60 -0.01
N ALA A 71 7.01 3.32 0.38
CA ALA A 71 6.39 3.86 1.58
C ALA A 71 7.08 3.37 2.87
N ALA A 72 7.55 2.12 2.89
CA ALA A 72 8.33 1.56 3.98
C ALA A 72 9.77 2.11 4.04
N ALA A 73 10.34 2.50 2.89
CA ALA A 73 11.69 3.03 2.81
C ALA A 73 11.82 4.50 3.25
N VAL A 74 10.73 5.27 3.28
CA VAL A 74 10.71 6.68 3.67
C VAL A 74 10.50 6.92 5.18
N ASN A 75 10.75 5.92 6.02
CA ASN A 75 10.70 6.03 7.48
C ASN A 75 11.98 6.63 8.08
#